data_AF-A0A961MWW0-F1
#
_entry.id   AF-A0A961MWW0-F1
#
_cell.length_a   1.000
_cell.length_b   1.000
_cell.length_c   1.000
_cell.angle_alpha   90.00
_cell.angle_beta   90.00
_cell.angle_gamma   90.00
#
_symmetry.space_group_name_H-M   'P 1'
#
loop_
_entity.id
_entity.type
_entity.pdbx_description
1 polymer ?
#
loop_
_entity_poly.entity_id
_entity_poly.type
_entity_poly.pdbx_seq_one_letter_code
_entity_poly.pdbx_strand_id
1 'polypeptide(L)'
;MRAIGFFAFATLATVLPALVVAWNMGAMAPFWFLAGDAYLYLGIGEASTGLSMSFDGLRPTNGFHPLWQVWVRLATALGGGPLPAMWLVSFGAIVLTLAGVMLLGLAIRRFTGSWVLAMLAVPGVYYL
;
A
#
# COMPACT_ATOMS: atom_id res chain seq x y z
N MET A 1 -11.63 -23.21 10.32
CA MET A 1 -11.97 -22.15 9.34
C MET A 1 -11.57 -22.59 7.94
N ARG A 2 -12.38 -22.31 6.91
CA ARG A 2 -12.06 -22.65 5.50
C ARG A 2 -11.33 -21.49 4.81
N ALA A 3 -10.67 -21.77 3.68
CA ALA A 3 -9.94 -20.77 2.89
C ALA A 3 -10.78 -19.52 2.59
N ILE A 4 -12.05 -19.70 2.22
CA ILE A 4 -13.00 -18.61 1.95
C ILE A 4 -13.13 -17.67 3.15
N GLY A 5 -13.19 -18.22 4.38
CA GLY A 5 -13.29 -17.41 5.60
C GLY A 5 -12.06 -16.53 5.81
N PHE A 6 -10.87 -17.08 5.55
CA PHE A 6 -9.62 -16.30 5.61
C PHE A 6 -9.61 -15.18 4.56
N PHE A 7 -9.93 -15.46 3.30
CA PHE A 7 -9.90 -14.44 2.24
C PHE A 7 -10.93 -13.33 2.48
N ALA A 8 -12.14 -13.69 2.91
CA ALA A 8 -13.17 -12.72 3.28
C ALA A 8 -12.69 -11.84 4.45
N PHE A 9 -12.14 -12.47 5.50
CA PHE A 9 -11.62 -11.75 6.65
C PHE A 9 -10.47 -10.80 6.29
N ALA A 10 -9.44 -11.29 5.58
CA ALA A 10 -8.30 -10.48 5.17
C ALA A 10 -8.73 -9.29 4.30
N THR A 11 -9.65 -9.52 3.36
CA THR A 11 -10.21 -8.46 2.51
C THR A 11 -10.94 -7.42 3.35
N LEU A 12 -11.88 -7.85 4.19
CA LEU A 12 -12.66 -6.93 5.02
C LEU A 12 -11.77 -6.15 5.97
N ALA A 13 -10.89 -6.81 6.71
CA ALA A 13 -10.02 -6.16 7.69
C ALA A 13 -9.03 -5.17 7.06
N THR A 14 -8.54 -5.45 5.84
CA THR A 14 -7.59 -4.57 5.15
C THR A 14 -8.29 -3.42 4.40
N VAL A 15 -9.41 -3.71 3.72
CA VAL A 15 -10.05 -2.76 2.79
C VAL A 15 -11.12 -1.92 3.46
N LEU A 16 -11.87 -2.47 4.42
CA LEU A 16 -13.00 -1.75 5.04
C LEU A 16 -12.56 -0.45 5.73
N PRO A 17 -11.46 -0.39 6.51
CA PRO A 17 -11.01 0.86 7.10
C PRO A 17 -10.74 1.94 6.05
N ALA A 18 -10.12 1.56 4.93
CA ALA A 18 -9.86 2.48 3.83
C ALA A 18 -11.17 2.98 3.17
N LEU A 19 -12.15 2.10 2.97
CA LEU A 19 -13.46 2.51 2.43
C LEU A 19 -14.20 3.45 3.40
N VAL A 20 -14.13 3.18 4.70
CA VAL A 20 -14.74 4.06 5.72
C VAL A 20 -14.08 5.44 5.70
N VAL A 21 -12.75 5.52 5.63
CA VAL A 21 -12.05 6.81 5.52
C VAL A 21 -12.40 7.51 4.21
N ALA A 22 -12.42 6.79 3.09
CA ALA A 22 -12.79 7.34 1.79
C ALA A 22 -14.22 7.92 1.78
N TRP A 23 -15.16 7.24 2.43
CA TRP A 23 -16.53 7.69 2.57
C TRP A 23 -16.65 8.97 3.42
N ASN A 24 -15.97 9.02 4.56
CA ASN A 24 -16.09 10.14 5.50
C ASN A 24 -15.27 11.37 5.08
N MET A 25 -14.13 11.17 4.41
CA MET A 25 -13.18 12.25 4.09
C MET A 25 -13.25 12.69 2.63
N GLY A 26 -13.96 11.94 1.77
CA GLY A 26 -14.10 12.26 0.36
C GLY A 26 -12.74 12.46 -0.32
N ALA A 27 -12.58 13.59 -1.03
CA ALA A 27 -11.36 13.95 -1.75
C ALA A 27 -10.10 13.99 -0.84
N MET A 28 -10.27 14.21 0.47
CA MET A 28 -9.16 14.30 1.42
C MET A 28 -8.68 12.94 1.94
N ALA A 29 -9.34 11.83 1.59
CA ALA A 29 -8.99 10.51 2.10
C ALA A 29 -7.51 10.10 1.93
N PRO A 30 -6.82 10.40 0.81
CA PRO A 30 -5.40 10.08 0.67
C PRO A 30 -4.51 10.71 1.75
N PHE A 31 -4.85 11.90 2.24
CA PHE A 31 -4.09 12.57 3.31
C PHE A 31 -4.15 11.82 4.65
N TRP A 32 -5.17 10.97 4.83
CA TRP A 32 -5.33 10.12 6.02
C TRP A 32 -4.69 8.74 5.87
N PHE A 33 -4.35 8.33 4.64
CA PHE A 33 -3.65 7.06 4.38
C PHE A 33 -2.13 7.23 4.33
N LEU A 34 -1.68 8.41 3.92
CA LEU A 34 -0.27 8.70 3.72
C LEU A 34 0.33 9.25 5.01
N ALA A 35 1.36 8.56 5.52
CA ALA A 35 2.22 9.09 6.57
C ALA A 35 3.14 10.19 6.02
N GLY A 36 3.80 10.95 6.90
CA GLY A 36 4.62 12.10 6.49
C GLY A 36 5.73 11.77 5.48
N ASP A 37 6.25 10.53 5.48
CA ASP A 37 7.24 10.04 4.53
C ASP A 37 6.66 9.76 3.13
N ALA A 38 5.36 9.50 3.01
CA ALA A 38 4.73 9.26 1.72
C ALA A 38 4.67 10.50 0.82
N TYR A 39 4.65 11.69 1.39
CA TYR A 39 4.81 12.94 0.63
C TYR A 39 6.19 13.05 0.00
N LEU A 40 7.24 12.57 0.68
CA LEU A 40 8.58 12.54 0.12
C LEU A 40 8.62 11.62 -1.10
N TYR A 41 7.96 10.46 -1.06
CA TYR A 41 7.91 9.54 -2.21
C TYR A 41 7.22 10.15 -3.43
N LEU A 42 6.14 10.91 -3.22
CA LEU A 42 5.45 11.62 -4.30
C LEU A 42 6.37 12.67 -4.93
N GLY A 43 7.06 13.47 -4.11
CA GLY A 43 8.03 14.46 -4.59
C GLY A 43 9.20 13.84 -5.34
N ILE A 44 9.72 12.70 -4.86
CA ILE A 44 10.73 11.91 -5.59
C ILE A 44 10.16 11.45 -6.94
N GLY A 45 8.92 10.93 -6.95
CA GLY A 45 8.26 10.43 -8.14
C GLY A 45 8.08 11.49 -9.22
N GLU A 46 7.79 12.72 -8.82
CA GLU A 46 7.66 13.89 -9.70
C GLU A 46 9.01 14.39 -10.22
N ALA A 47 10.04 14.45 -9.36
CA ALA A 47 11.38 14.93 -9.72
C ALA A 47 12.25 13.89 -10.47
N SER A 48 11.85 12.61 -10.47
CA SER A 48 12.62 11.51 -11.06
C SER A 48 12.79 11.66 -12.58
N THR A 49 14.02 11.56 -13.07
CA THR A 49 14.35 11.57 -14.50
C THR A 49 15.20 10.37 -14.90
N GLY A 50 14.91 9.77 -16.06
CA GLY A 50 15.64 8.58 -16.54
C GLY A 50 15.61 7.44 -15.52
N LEU A 51 16.78 6.96 -15.10
CA LEU A 51 16.95 5.96 -14.04
C LEU A 51 17.22 6.58 -12.65
N SER A 52 17.41 7.90 -12.57
CA SER A 52 17.58 8.59 -11.29
C SER A 52 16.22 8.80 -10.64
N MET A 53 16.12 8.40 -9.38
CA MET A 53 14.93 8.55 -8.57
C MET A 53 15.28 9.30 -7.29
N SER A 54 15.51 10.60 -7.43
CA SER A 54 15.80 11.50 -6.32
C SER A 54 14.95 12.76 -6.37
N PHE A 55 14.63 13.33 -5.21
CA PHE A 55 13.99 14.66 -5.14
C PHE A 55 14.99 15.82 -5.35
N ASP A 56 16.29 15.61 -5.10
CA ASP A 56 17.30 16.68 -5.13
C ASP A 56 18.22 16.63 -6.37
N GLY A 57 18.23 15.52 -7.11
CA GLY A 57 19.15 15.27 -8.21
C GLY A 57 20.65 15.20 -7.84
N LEU A 58 21.01 15.38 -6.56
CA LEU A 58 22.40 15.33 -6.08
C LEU A 58 22.89 13.89 -5.94
N ARG A 59 21.96 12.96 -5.77
CA ARG A 59 22.22 11.52 -5.64
C ARG A 59 21.31 10.74 -6.60
N PRO A 60 21.72 9.55 -7.07
CA PRO A 60 20.86 8.72 -7.92
C PRO A 60 19.56 8.27 -7.25
N THR A 61 19.56 8.15 -5.91
CA THR A 61 18.42 7.74 -5.07
C THR A 61 18.50 8.36 -3.67
N ASN A 62 17.35 8.50 -3.01
CA ASN A 62 17.24 8.89 -1.60
C ASN A 62 17.21 7.70 -0.61
N GLY A 63 17.50 6.47 -1.04
CA GLY A 63 17.70 5.32 -0.14
C GLY A 63 16.44 4.54 0.23
N PHE A 64 15.48 4.48 -0.69
CA PHE A 64 14.20 3.76 -0.51
C PHE A 64 14.18 2.41 -1.24
N HIS A 65 13.12 1.61 -1.02
CA HIS A 65 12.93 0.36 -1.74
C HIS A 65 12.60 0.61 -3.22
N PRO A 66 13.40 0.13 -4.19
CA PRO A 66 13.26 0.53 -5.60
C PRO A 66 11.90 0.21 -6.21
N LEU A 67 11.33 -0.95 -5.89
CA LEU A 67 10.03 -1.37 -6.44
C LEU A 67 8.90 -0.42 -6.04
N TRP A 68 8.93 0.11 -4.82
CA TRP A 68 7.93 1.06 -4.34
C TRP A 68 8.03 2.37 -5.12
N GLN A 69 9.24 2.88 -5.33
CA GLN A 69 9.41 4.13 -6.06
C GLN A 69 9.07 4.01 -7.55
N VAL A 70 9.30 2.84 -8.16
CA VAL A 70 8.82 2.56 -9.51
C VAL A 70 7.29 2.69 -9.56
N TRP A 71 6.58 2.10 -8.59
CA TRP A 71 5.13 2.26 -8.49
C TRP A 71 4.71 3.72 -8.32
N VAL A 72 5.32 4.44 -7.38
CA VAL A 72 4.98 5.85 -7.11
C VAL A 72 5.22 6.72 -8.35
N ARG A 73 6.32 6.51 -9.08
CA ARG A 73 6.60 7.22 -10.33
C ARG A 73 5.58 6.92 -11.43
N LEU A 74 5.15 5.66 -11.54
CA LEU A 74 4.08 5.31 -12.49
C LEU A 74 2.76 5.98 -12.09
N ALA A 75 2.43 5.99 -10.80
CA ALA A 75 1.23 6.65 -10.28
C ALA A 75 1.26 8.17 -10.50
N THR A 76 2.40 8.84 -10.31
CA THR A 76 2.54 10.28 -10.60
C THR A 76 2.40 10.58 -12.09
N ALA A 77 3.01 9.75 -12.95
CA ALA A 77 2.90 9.91 -14.40
C ALA A 77 1.47 9.67 -14.92
N LEU A 78 0.75 8.69 -14.38
CA LEU A 78 -0.62 8.35 -14.79
C LEU A 78 -1.68 9.29 -14.21
N GLY A 79 -1.43 9.86 -13.03
CA GLY A 79 -2.40 10.71 -12.32
C GLY A 79 -2.65 12.06 -13.00
N GLY A 80 -1.70 12.59 -13.77
CA GLY A 80 -1.83 13.90 -14.43
C GLY A 80 -1.95 15.10 -13.47
N GLY A 81 -1.71 14.88 -12.18
CA GLY A 81 -1.74 15.91 -11.14
C GLY A 81 -1.55 15.32 -9.72
N PRO A 82 -1.33 16.19 -8.71
CA PRO A 82 -0.97 15.74 -7.36
C PRO A 82 -2.06 14.89 -6.71
N LEU A 83 -3.32 15.33 -6.77
CA LEU A 83 -4.42 14.65 -6.09
C LEU A 83 -4.69 13.25 -6.68
N PRO A 84 -4.86 13.06 -8.00
CA PRO A 84 -5.01 11.72 -8.57
C PRO A 84 -3.80 10.80 -8.31
N ALA A 85 -2.57 11.34 -8.32
CA ALA A 85 -1.38 10.58 -7.98
C ALA A 85 -1.43 10.07 -6.53
N MET A 86 -1.84 10.93 -5.57
CA MET A 86 -2.04 10.53 -4.18
C MET A 86 -3.09 9.42 -4.05
N TRP A 87 -4.20 9.50 -4.79
CA TRP A 87 -5.21 8.44 -4.83
C TRP A 87 -4.62 7.12 -5.34
N LEU A 88 -3.94 7.13 -6.48
CA LEU A 88 -3.32 5.95 -7.04
C LEU A 88 -2.30 5.32 -6.08
N VAL A 89 -1.41 6.13 -5.49
CA VAL A 89 -0.42 5.64 -4.53
C VAL A 89 -1.08 5.04 -3.29
N SER A 90 -2.07 5.71 -2.71
CA SER A 90 -2.74 5.26 -1.47
C SER A 90 -3.50 3.94 -1.68
N PHE A 91 -4.32 3.86 -2.73
CA PHE A 91 -5.07 2.63 -3.03
C PHE A 91 -4.16 1.52 -3.53
N GLY A 92 -3.09 1.87 -4.26
CA GLY A 92 -2.03 0.92 -4.62
C GLY A 92 -1.38 0.30 -3.39
N ALA A 93 -1.07 1.10 -2.37
CA ALA A 93 -0.52 0.58 -1.10
C ALA A 93 -1.49 -0.39 -0.41
N ILE A 94 -2.79 -0.08 -0.38
CA ILE A 94 -3.82 -0.96 0.19
C ILE A 94 -3.92 -2.29 -0.58
N VAL A 95 -3.91 -2.23 -1.91
CA VAL A 95 -3.95 -3.44 -2.78
C VAL A 95 -2.70 -4.30 -2.58
N LEU A 96 -1.51 -3.68 -2.58
CA LEU A 96 -0.24 -4.38 -2.35
C LEU A 96 -0.18 -4.99 -0.95
N THR A 97 -0.70 -4.29 0.06
CA THR A 97 -0.82 -4.82 1.42
C THR A 97 -1.73 -6.04 1.46
N LEU A 98 -2.93 -5.96 0.85
CA LEU A 98 -3.85 -7.08 0.78
C LEU A 98 -3.22 -8.28 0.06
N ALA A 99 -2.54 -8.06 -1.07
CA ALA A 99 -1.83 -9.11 -1.79
C ALA A 99 -0.75 -9.76 -0.91
N GLY A 100 0.04 -8.96 -0.19
CA GLY A 100 1.04 -9.44 0.75
C GLY A 100 0.44 -10.30 1.86
N VAL A 101 -0.68 -9.86 2.44
CA VAL A 101 -1.42 -10.61 3.47
C VAL A 101 -1.94 -11.94 2.93
N MET A 102 -2.50 -11.95 1.72
CA MET A 102 -2.99 -13.18 1.08
C MET A 102 -1.86 -14.17 0.84
N LEU A 103 -0.73 -13.70 0.29
CA LEU A 103 0.45 -14.55 0.02
C LEU A 103 1.06 -15.09 1.32
N LEU A 104 1.19 -14.25 2.35
CA LEU A 104 1.69 -14.66 3.65
C LEU A 104 0.75 -15.67 4.32
N GLY A 105 -0.56 -15.46 4.27
CA GLY A 105 -1.54 -16.41 4.77
C GLY A 105 -1.50 -17.76 4.06
N LEU A 106 -1.32 -17.75 2.74
CA LEU A 106 -1.09 -18.98 1.96
C LEU A 106 0.18 -19.70 2.38
N ALA A 107 1.28 -18.96 2.61
CA ALA A 107 2.52 -19.53 3.13
C ALA A 107 2.33 -20.16 4.52
N ILE A 108 1.70 -19.44 5.46
CA ILE A 108 1.39 -19.97 6.80
C ILE A 108 0.53 -21.22 6.71
N ARG A 109 -0.50 -21.23 5.86
CA ARG A 109 -1.33 -22.42 5.66
C ARG A 109 -0.52 -23.60 5.13
N ARG A 110 0.41 -23.34 4.21
CA ARG A 110 1.29 -24.37 3.63
C ARG A 110 2.19 -25.00 4.69
N PHE A 111 2.75 -24.22 5.60
CA PHE A 111 3.67 -24.72 6.63
C PHE A 111 2.96 -25.32 7.86
N THR A 112 1.80 -24.79 8.25
CA THR A 112 1.19 -25.12 9.56
C THR A 112 -0.07 -25.99 9.46
N GLY A 113 -0.69 -26.10 8.28
CA GLY A 113 -2.00 -26.74 8.20
C GLY A 113 -3.19 -25.84 8.57
N SER A 114 -2.95 -24.68 9.20
CA SER A 114 -3.98 -23.90 9.90
C SER A 114 -4.32 -22.58 9.22
N TRP A 115 -5.58 -22.42 8.83
CA TRP A 115 -6.14 -21.13 8.38
C TRP A 115 -6.35 -20.14 9.53
N VAL A 116 -6.48 -20.63 10.76
CA VAL A 116 -6.64 -19.76 11.94
C VAL A 116 -5.33 -19.02 12.21
N LEU A 117 -4.19 -19.71 12.13
CA LEU A 117 -2.87 -19.07 12.25
C LEU A 117 -2.62 -18.07 11.11
N ALA A 118 -3.13 -18.33 9.91
CA ALA A 118 -3.01 -17.40 8.79
C ALA A 118 -3.70 -16.05 9.05
N MET A 119 -4.73 -15.98 9.90
CA MET A 119 -5.39 -14.72 10.26
C MET A 119 -4.48 -13.76 11.02
N LEU A 120 -3.46 -14.27 11.71
CA LEU A 120 -2.48 -13.44 12.43
C LEU A 120 -1.59 -12.62 11.48
N ALA A 121 -1.57 -12.96 10.19
CA ALA A 121 -0.86 -12.19 9.16
C ALA A 121 -1.59 -10.88 8.79
N VAL A 122 -2.86 -10.74 9.13
CA VAL A 122 -3.67 -9.58 8.78
C VAL A 122 -3.31 -8.40 9.71
N PRO A 123 -2.81 -7.27 9.20
CA PRO A 123 -2.40 -6.13 10.01
C PRO A 123 -3.54 -5.60 10.88
N GLY A 124 -3.23 -5.14 12.09
CA GLY A 124 -4.20 -4.56 13.01
C GLY A 124 -5.05 -5.58 13.79
N VAL A 125 -5.09 -6.85 13.39
CA VAL A 125 -5.84 -7.90 14.10
C VAL A 125 -5.20 -8.25 15.44
N TYR A 126 -3.90 -8.02 15.60
CA TYR A 126 -3.17 -8.19 16.86
C TYR A 126 -3.31 -6.99 17.83
N TYR A 127 -4.01 -5.93 17.43
CA TYR A 127 -4.30 -4.76 18.28
C TYR A 127 -5.79 -4.60 18.63
N LEU A 128 -6.62 -5.59 18.28
CA LEU A 128 -8.02 -5.74 18.70
C LEU A 128 -8.11 -6.74 19.86
#